data_AF-A0A561U0W7-F1
#
_entry.id   AF-A0A561U0W7-F1
#
_cell.length_a   1.000
_cell.length_b   1.000
_cell.length_c   1.000
_cell.angle_alpha   90.00
_cell.angle_beta   90.00
_cell.angle_gamma   90.00
#
_symmetry.space_group_name_H-M   'P 1'
#
loop_
_entity.id
_entity.type
_entity.pdbx_description
1 polymer ?
#
loop_
_entity_poly.entity_id
_entity_poly.type
_entity_poly.pdbx_seq_one_letter_code
_entity_poly.pdbx_strand_id
1 'polypeptide(L)'
;MKTAHEPNPVLALLPRAQAGESQAMNELLMHITPYVARVCTSVAPHHSSDAMQEALLAIYRGLRTLREPAAFFGWVRSVTVREAVRTVKRLNDSTTYSPVEARHDSNPLDRVHINDVLERLSTPHREVLTLRAWGLNEEEMAETLHLPLGTVRSRLHRARRCFQEAWYPSAA
;
A
#
# COMPACT_ATOMS: atom_id res chain seq x y z
N MET A 1 -6.95 20.84 -30.93
CA MET A 1 -6.55 21.96 -30.03
C MET A 1 -5.74 21.35 -28.90
N LYS A 2 -4.42 21.62 -28.83
CA LYS A 2 -3.49 21.00 -27.88
C LYS A 2 -3.84 21.45 -26.45
N THR A 3 -4.25 20.52 -25.58
CA THR A 3 -4.16 20.74 -24.13
C THR A 3 -2.67 20.75 -23.76
N ALA A 4 -2.14 21.93 -23.47
CA ALA A 4 -0.85 22.03 -22.80
C ALA A 4 -0.96 21.22 -21.50
N HIS A 5 -0.13 20.19 -21.35
CA HIS A 5 -0.01 19.43 -20.12
C HIS A 5 0.58 20.37 -19.08
N GLU A 6 -0.26 20.97 -18.23
CA GLU A 6 0.21 21.68 -17.05
C GLU A 6 1.17 20.73 -16.31
N PRO A 7 2.41 21.17 -16.01
CA PRO A 7 3.36 20.32 -15.35
C PRO A 7 2.77 19.89 -14.01
N ASN A 8 2.77 18.57 -13.75
CA ASN A 8 2.29 18.02 -12.49
C ASN A 8 2.91 18.82 -11.33
N PRO A 9 2.11 19.51 -10.50
CA PRO A 9 2.61 20.46 -9.51
C PRO A 9 3.60 19.80 -8.54
N VAL A 10 3.45 18.50 -8.29
CA VAL A 10 4.36 17.71 -7.46
C VAL A 10 5.74 17.55 -8.11
N LEU A 11 5.80 17.31 -9.42
CA LEU A 11 7.07 17.17 -10.14
C LEU A 11 7.80 18.51 -10.29
N ALA A 12 7.06 19.62 -10.34
CA ALA A 12 7.62 20.96 -10.38
C ALA A 12 8.33 21.35 -9.06
N LEU A 13 7.85 20.83 -7.92
CA LEU A 13 8.45 21.05 -6.60
C LEU A 13 9.71 20.22 -6.36
N LEU A 14 9.89 19.11 -7.08
CA LEU A 14 10.92 18.11 -6.79
C LEU A 14 12.36 18.68 -6.85
N PRO A 15 12.79 19.43 -7.89
CA PRO A 15 14.17 19.93 -7.94
C PRO A 15 14.50 20.88 -6.78
N ARG A 16 13.53 21.73 -6.40
CA ARG A 16 13.65 22.70 -5.29
C ARG A 16 13.72 21.97 -3.95
N ALA A 17 12.86 20.99 -3.75
CA ALA A 17 12.88 20.13 -2.57
C ALA A 17 14.21 19.37 -2.45
N GLN A 18 14.75 18.85 -3.56
CA GLN A 18 16.05 18.17 -3.59
C GLN A 18 17.25 19.10 -3.34
N ALA A 19 17.14 20.37 -3.75
CA ALA A 19 18.11 21.41 -3.45
C ALA A 19 18.14 21.79 -1.95
N GLY A 20 17.12 21.39 -1.18
CA GLY A 20 17.01 21.66 0.26
C GLY A 20 16.10 22.84 0.59
N GLU A 21 15.27 23.32 -0.36
CA GLU A 21 14.27 24.33 -0.05
C GLU A 21 13.15 23.74 0.84
N SER A 22 13.14 24.13 2.12
CA SER A 22 12.20 23.62 3.12
C SER A 22 10.73 23.80 2.72
N GLN A 23 10.39 24.93 2.08
CA GLN A 23 9.03 25.20 1.63
C GLN A 23 8.59 24.22 0.54
N ALA A 24 9.43 24.01 -0.48
CA ALA A 24 9.13 23.08 -1.57
C ALA A 24 9.05 21.63 -1.07
N MET A 25 9.92 21.26 -0.12
CA MET A 25 9.84 19.96 0.55
C MET A 25 8.53 19.79 1.32
N ASN A 26 8.13 20.78 2.12
CA ASN A 26 6.89 20.73 2.88
C ASN A 26 5.66 20.59 1.97
N GLU A 27 5.59 21.40 0.90
CA GLU A 27 4.50 21.32 -0.09
C GLU A 27 4.45 19.94 -0.78
N LEU A 28 5.61 19.42 -1.18
CA LEU A 28 5.71 18.10 -1.79
C LEU A 28 5.25 16.99 -0.82
N LEU A 29 5.64 17.05 0.45
CA LEU A 29 5.19 16.11 1.47
C LEU A 29 3.67 16.23 1.69
N MET A 30 3.12 17.44 1.81
CA MET A 30 1.67 17.64 1.95
C MET A 30 0.89 17.03 0.78
N HIS A 31 1.40 17.14 -0.45
CA HIS A 31 0.76 16.54 -1.62
C HIS A 31 0.72 15.01 -1.58
N ILE A 32 1.77 14.35 -1.08
CA ILE A 32 1.82 12.89 -1.04
C ILE A 32 1.21 12.28 0.22
N THR A 33 1.08 13.03 1.31
CA THR A 33 0.56 12.53 2.60
C THR A 33 -0.78 11.78 2.47
N PRO A 34 -1.80 12.27 1.74
CA PRO A 34 -3.05 11.53 1.59
C PRO A 34 -2.88 10.17 0.90
N TYR A 35 -1.94 10.06 -0.05
CA TYR A 35 -1.61 8.79 -0.69
C TYR A 35 -0.88 7.85 0.27
N VAL A 36 0.14 8.37 0.98
CA VAL A 36 0.89 7.61 1.98
C VAL A 36 -0.05 7.07 3.06
N ALA A 37 -0.95 7.90 3.57
CA ALA A 37 -1.96 7.51 4.55
C ALA A 37 -2.82 6.34 4.08
N ARG A 38 -3.34 6.38 2.84
CA ARG A 38 -4.15 5.28 2.28
C ARG A 38 -3.37 3.96 2.21
N VAL A 39 -2.11 4.00 1.78
CA VAL A 39 -1.25 2.81 1.74
C VAL A 39 -1.04 2.27 3.16
N CYS A 40 -0.69 3.13 4.11
CA CYS A 40 -0.42 2.74 5.49
C CYS A 40 -1.67 2.18 6.19
N THR A 41 -2.86 2.76 5.98
CA THR A 41 -4.13 2.20 6.49
C THR A 41 -4.42 0.83 5.89
N SER A 42 -4.08 0.63 4.61
CA SER A 42 -4.30 -0.64 3.91
C SER A 42 -3.33 -1.74 4.35
N VAL A 43 -2.05 -1.40 4.57
CA VAL A 43 -0.97 -2.36 4.87
C VAL A 43 -0.80 -2.59 6.37
N ALA A 44 -1.04 -1.57 7.19
CA ALA A 44 -0.82 -1.57 8.63
C ALA A 44 -2.05 -1.05 9.39
N PRO A 45 -3.23 -1.70 9.30
CA PRO A 45 -4.49 -1.15 9.80
C PRO A 45 -4.44 -0.78 11.29
N HIS A 46 -3.76 -1.57 12.12
CA HIS A 46 -3.61 -1.32 13.56
C HIS A 46 -2.46 -0.36 13.93
N HIS A 47 -1.55 -0.07 12.99
CA HIS A 47 -0.34 0.73 13.21
C HIS A 47 -0.16 1.81 12.13
N SER A 48 -1.27 2.28 11.56
CA SER A 48 -1.26 3.10 10.34
C SER A 48 -0.60 4.46 10.55
N SER A 49 -0.81 5.08 11.71
CA SER A 49 -0.16 6.34 12.09
C SER A 49 1.36 6.19 12.18
N ASP A 50 1.84 5.14 12.85
CA ASP A 50 3.29 4.89 13.00
C ASP A 50 3.92 4.55 11.65
N ALA A 51 3.26 3.72 10.84
CA ALA A 51 3.67 3.41 9.49
C ALA A 51 3.77 4.66 8.61
N MET A 52 2.79 5.57 8.70
CA MET A 52 2.78 6.82 7.94
C MET A 52 3.94 7.74 8.36
N GLN A 53 4.20 7.88 9.66
CA GLN A 53 5.32 8.68 10.16
C GLN A 53 6.66 8.17 9.63
N GLU A 54 6.91 6.87 9.74
CA GLU A 54 8.16 6.25 9.27
C GLU A 54 8.31 6.40 7.75
N ALA A 55 7.23 6.18 7.00
CA ALA A 55 7.21 6.38 5.55
C ALA A 55 7.54 7.82 5.16
N LEU A 56 6.89 8.81 5.76
CA LEU A 56 7.13 10.22 5.46
C LEU A 56 8.55 10.65 5.84
N LEU A 57 9.08 10.18 6.97
CA LEU A 57 10.47 10.42 7.37
C LEU A 57 11.46 9.77 6.40
N ALA A 58 11.20 8.54 5.96
CA ALA A 58 12.04 7.84 4.99
C ALA A 58 12.03 8.54 3.62
N ILE A 59 10.86 9.01 3.18
CA ILE A 59 10.72 9.80 1.96
C ILE A 59 11.48 11.13 2.08
N TYR A 60 11.30 11.88 3.17
CA TYR A 60 12.02 13.13 3.42
C TYR A 60 13.55 12.93 3.35
N ARG A 61 14.07 11.90 4.03
CA ARG A 61 15.50 11.58 4.05
C ARG A 61 16.02 11.08 2.70
N GLY A 62 15.20 10.33 1.97
CA GLY A 62 15.59 9.69 0.71
C GLY A 62 15.39 10.56 -0.53
N LEU A 63 14.62 11.64 -0.47
CA LEU A 63 14.22 12.40 -1.66
C LEU A 63 15.42 12.89 -2.49
N ARG A 64 16.50 13.30 -1.81
CA ARG A 64 17.72 13.82 -2.42
C ARG A 64 18.51 12.76 -3.21
N THR A 65 18.24 11.47 -2.99
CA THR A 65 18.94 10.37 -3.68
C THR A 65 18.19 9.90 -4.93
N LEU A 66 16.94 10.35 -5.14
CA LEU A 66 16.15 10.03 -6.32
C LEU A 66 16.76 10.70 -7.57
N ARG A 67 17.31 9.88 -8.47
CA ARG A 67 18.00 10.37 -9.69
C ARG A 67 17.07 10.66 -10.86
N GLU A 68 15.97 9.92 -10.95
CA GLU A 68 15.03 10.02 -12.07
C GLU A 68 13.69 10.62 -11.57
N PRO A 69 13.39 11.89 -11.89
CA PRO A 69 12.15 12.54 -11.48
C PRO A 69 10.89 11.80 -11.90
N ALA A 70 10.89 11.16 -13.06
CA ALA A 70 9.76 10.38 -13.57
C ALA A 70 9.42 9.18 -12.68
N ALA A 71 10.38 8.66 -11.93
CA ALA A 71 10.19 7.55 -11.01
C ALA A 71 9.59 7.96 -9.66
N PHE A 72 9.38 9.26 -9.40
CA PHE A 72 9.00 9.79 -8.09
C PHE A 72 7.80 9.07 -7.45
N PHE A 73 6.69 8.93 -8.17
CA PHE A 73 5.48 8.29 -7.62
C PHE A 73 5.68 6.80 -7.33
N GLY A 74 6.40 6.09 -8.21
CA GLY A 74 6.75 4.69 -8.01
C GLY A 74 7.68 4.51 -6.81
N TRP A 75 8.66 5.40 -6.67
CA TRP A 75 9.57 5.41 -5.53
C TRP A 75 8.86 5.72 -4.21
N VAL A 76 7.99 6.74 -4.15
CA VAL A 76 7.16 7.03 -2.97
C VAL A 76 6.31 5.83 -2.57
N ARG A 77 5.68 5.17 -3.55
CA ARG A 77 4.94 3.92 -3.32
C ARG A 77 5.82 2.85 -2.69
N SER A 78 6.97 2.54 -3.28
CA SER A 78 7.86 1.49 -2.78
C SER A 78 8.38 1.80 -1.37
N VAL A 79 8.79 3.04 -1.10
CA VAL A 79 9.23 3.46 0.24
C VAL A 79 8.09 3.33 1.24
N THR A 80 6.89 3.79 0.89
CA THR A 80 5.73 3.74 1.80
C THR A 80 5.37 2.31 2.17
N VAL A 81 5.28 1.41 1.18
CA VAL A 81 4.90 0.03 1.47
C VAL A 81 5.98 -0.65 2.31
N ARG A 82 7.26 -0.44 1.96
CA ARG A 82 8.38 -0.99 2.73
C ARG A 82 8.37 -0.53 4.18
N GLU A 83 8.19 0.76 4.45
CA GLU A 83 8.14 1.27 5.83
C GLU A 83 6.88 0.79 6.57
N ALA A 84 5.72 0.72 5.92
CA ALA A 84 4.50 0.20 6.54
C ALA A 84 4.66 -1.27 6.96
N VAL A 85 5.24 -2.09 6.09
CA VAL A 85 5.59 -3.48 6.38
C VAL A 85 6.58 -3.57 7.54
N ARG A 86 7.66 -2.77 7.50
CA ARG A 86 8.70 -2.78 8.54
C ARG A 86 8.12 -2.41 9.91
N THR A 87 7.20 -1.46 9.95
CA THR A 87 6.49 -1.06 11.16
C THR A 87 5.63 -2.18 11.71
N VAL A 88 4.84 -2.86 10.86
CA VAL A 88 4.04 -4.02 11.27
C VAL A 88 4.92 -5.12 11.84
N LYS A 89 6.03 -5.46 11.18
CA LYS A 89 7.00 -6.46 11.68
C LYS A 89 7.52 -6.08 13.07
N ARG A 90 8.02 -4.86 13.23
CA ARG A 90 8.62 -4.39 14.48
C ARG A 90 7.63 -4.40 15.65
N LEU A 91 6.38 -4.00 15.41
CA LEU A 91 5.36 -3.87 16.44
C LEU A 91 4.65 -5.20 16.74
N ASN A 92 4.45 -6.06 15.74
CA ASN A 92 3.90 -7.40 15.94
C ASN A 92 4.90 -8.36 16.60
N ASP A 93 6.20 -8.25 16.32
CA ASP A 93 7.22 -9.02 17.06
C ASP A 93 7.23 -8.66 18.56
N SER A 94 6.66 -7.51 18.93
CA SER A 94 6.49 -7.06 20.32
C SER A 94 5.14 -7.47 20.93
N THR A 95 4.21 -8.08 20.17
CA THR A 95 2.85 -8.38 20.63
C THR A 95 2.30 -9.65 19.98
N THR A 96 2.08 -10.71 20.78
CA THR A 96 1.38 -11.94 20.35
C THR A 96 -0.01 -11.60 19.84
N TYR A 97 -0.20 -11.54 18.52
CA TYR A 97 -1.49 -11.21 17.91
C TYR A 97 -2.32 -12.47 17.64
N SER A 98 -3.57 -12.47 18.12
CA SER A 98 -4.61 -13.43 17.76
C SER A 98 -5.58 -12.75 16.79
N PRO A 99 -5.94 -13.37 15.64
CA PRO A 99 -6.84 -12.74 14.69
C PRO A 99 -8.27 -12.72 15.25
N VAL A 100 -8.88 -11.53 15.29
CA VAL A 100 -10.31 -11.38 15.56
C VAL A 100 -11.07 -11.50 14.24
N GLU A 101 -11.91 -12.52 14.11
CA GLU A 101 -12.82 -12.69 12.97
C GLU A 101 -13.98 -11.69 13.08
N ALA A 102 -14.15 -10.83 12.08
CA ALA A 102 -15.36 -10.05 11.91
C ALA A 102 -16.37 -10.86 11.07
N ARG A 103 -17.52 -11.19 11.65
CA ARG A 103 -18.73 -11.62 10.93
C ARG A 103 -19.59 -10.39 10.65
N HIS A 104 -20.15 -10.24 9.44
CA HIS A 104 -21.58 -9.93 9.22
C HIS A 104 -22.01 -9.62 7.77
N ASP A 105 -23.34 -9.68 7.61
CA ASP A 105 -24.20 -9.74 6.43
C ASP A 105 -23.99 -8.65 5.37
N SER A 106 -24.09 -9.07 4.10
CA SER A 106 -24.14 -8.16 2.95
C SER A 106 -25.52 -8.19 2.28
N ASN A 107 -26.06 -7.00 1.99
CA ASN A 107 -27.27 -6.75 1.21
C ASN A 107 -27.05 -7.10 -0.29
N PRO A 108 -27.91 -7.91 -0.94
CA PRO A 108 -27.67 -8.45 -2.29
C PRO A 108 -27.96 -7.52 -3.49
N LEU A 109 -28.25 -6.23 -3.30
CA LEU A 109 -28.67 -5.33 -4.40
C LEU A 109 -27.64 -4.29 -4.86
N ASP A 110 -26.46 -4.20 -4.24
CA ASP A 110 -25.43 -3.26 -4.68
C ASP A 110 -24.52 -3.87 -5.75
N ARG A 111 -24.15 -3.07 -6.76
CA ARG A 111 -23.09 -3.42 -7.72
C ARG A 111 -21.86 -3.80 -6.92
N VAL A 112 -21.39 -5.03 -7.05
CA VAL A 112 -20.25 -5.57 -6.29
C VAL A 112 -19.08 -4.58 -6.30
N HIS A 113 -18.84 -3.89 -5.17
CA HIS A 113 -17.69 -3.01 -5.03
C HIS A 113 -16.46 -3.84 -4.71
N ILE A 114 -15.27 -3.39 -5.15
CA ILE A 114 -14.00 -4.09 -4.87
C ILE A 114 -13.73 -4.25 -3.38
N ASN A 115 -14.20 -3.31 -2.57
CA ASN A 115 -14.09 -3.41 -1.12
C ASN A 115 -14.93 -4.58 -0.59
N ASP A 116 -16.17 -4.75 -1.05
CA ASP A 116 -17.05 -5.86 -0.63
C ASP A 116 -16.45 -7.22 -0.97
N VAL A 117 -15.82 -7.35 -2.14
CA VAL A 117 -15.15 -8.60 -2.55
C VAL A 117 -13.91 -8.85 -1.71
N LEU A 118 -13.08 -7.84 -1.50
CA LEU A 118 -11.90 -7.95 -0.64
C LEU A 118 -12.31 -8.27 0.81
N GLU A 119 -13.46 -7.77 1.27
CA GLU A 119 -14.02 -8.02 2.59
C GLU A 119 -14.51 -9.46 2.79
N ARG A 120 -15.02 -10.10 1.73
CA ARG A 120 -15.41 -11.53 1.74
C ARG A 120 -14.22 -12.49 1.75
N LEU A 121 -13.01 -12.02 1.46
CA LEU A 121 -11.82 -12.84 1.53
C LEU A 121 -11.34 -12.98 2.97
N SER A 122 -10.82 -14.17 3.31
CA SER A 122 -10.12 -14.37 4.58
C SER A 122 -8.96 -13.36 4.70
N THR A 123 -8.68 -12.90 5.93
CA THR A 123 -7.57 -11.97 6.23
C THR A 123 -6.27 -12.36 5.53
N PRO A 124 -5.85 -13.65 5.54
CA PRO A 124 -4.62 -14.05 4.87
C PRO A 124 -4.64 -13.89 3.34
N HIS A 125 -5.78 -14.08 2.68
CA HIS A 125 -5.92 -13.88 1.23
C HIS A 125 -5.94 -12.40 0.86
N ARG A 126 -6.61 -11.59 1.68
CA ARG A 126 -6.66 -10.14 1.51
C ARG A 126 -5.28 -9.52 1.64
N GLU A 127 -4.49 -9.94 2.64
CA GLU A 127 -3.11 -9.48 2.84
C GLU A 127 -2.24 -9.66 1.60
N VAL A 128 -2.16 -10.88 1.05
CA VAL A 128 -1.30 -11.15 -0.13
C VAL A 128 -1.78 -10.41 -1.39
N LEU A 129 -3.10 -10.21 -1.55
CA LEU A 129 -3.62 -9.43 -2.68
C LEU A 129 -3.35 -7.94 -2.51
N THR A 130 -3.52 -7.41 -1.31
CA THR A 130 -3.20 -6.02 -0.97
C THR A 130 -1.73 -5.72 -1.23
N LEU A 131 -0.81 -6.55 -0.69
CA LEU A 131 0.62 -6.37 -0.92
C LEU A 131 0.98 -6.48 -2.41
N ARG A 132 0.35 -7.40 -3.14
CA ARG A 132 0.55 -7.53 -4.59
C ARG A 132 0.01 -6.34 -5.37
N ALA A 133 -1.15 -5.79 -5.00
CA ALA A 133 -1.72 -4.58 -5.61
C ALA A 133 -0.84 -3.35 -5.34
N TRP A 134 -0.18 -3.32 -4.17
CA TRP A 134 0.86 -2.37 -3.83
C TRP A 134 2.25 -2.73 -4.38
N GLY A 135 2.33 -3.77 -5.21
CA GLY A 135 3.43 -4.04 -6.14
C GLY A 135 4.58 -4.82 -5.56
N LEU A 136 4.40 -5.44 -4.41
CA LEU A 136 5.43 -6.28 -3.81
C LEU A 136 5.61 -7.55 -4.66
N ASN A 137 6.87 -7.95 -4.78
CA ASN A 137 7.21 -9.27 -5.30
C ASN A 137 7.00 -10.35 -4.23
N GLU A 138 7.11 -11.61 -4.63
CA GLU A 138 6.76 -12.73 -3.75
C GLU A 138 7.74 -12.89 -2.59
N GLU A 139 9.00 -12.53 -2.82
CA GLU A 139 10.08 -12.50 -1.83
C GLU A 139 9.81 -11.42 -0.77
N GLU A 140 9.51 -10.20 -1.18
CA GLU A 140 9.13 -9.09 -0.29
C GLU A 140 7.87 -9.44 0.52
N MET A 141 6.88 -10.08 -0.10
CA MET A 141 5.69 -10.56 0.60
C MET A 141 6.00 -11.66 1.62
N ALA A 142 6.92 -12.57 1.33
CA ALA A 142 7.35 -13.64 2.23
C ALA A 142 8.05 -13.07 3.48
N GLU A 143 8.94 -12.10 3.27
CA GLU A 143 9.58 -11.37 4.35
C GLU A 143 8.58 -10.57 5.19
N THR A 144 7.63 -9.90 4.53
CA THR A 144 6.58 -9.09 5.16
C THR A 144 5.68 -9.90 6.07
N LEU A 145 5.20 -11.05 5.58
CA LEU A 145 4.18 -11.85 6.26
C LEU A 145 4.78 -12.91 7.20
N HIS A 146 6.12 -13.03 7.24
CA HIS A 146 6.84 -14.10 7.95
C HIS A 146 6.38 -15.51 7.51
N LEU A 147 6.25 -15.69 6.19
CA LEU A 147 5.81 -16.93 5.59
C LEU A 147 6.89 -17.48 4.65
N PRO A 148 6.99 -18.80 4.49
CA PRO A 148 7.78 -19.38 3.42
C PRO A 148 7.34 -18.86 2.05
N LEU A 149 8.28 -18.65 1.12
CA LEU A 149 7.99 -18.18 -0.25
C LEU A 149 6.94 -19.08 -0.95
N GLY A 150 7.02 -20.40 -0.75
CA GLY A 150 6.02 -21.34 -1.26
C GLY A 150 4.62 -21.14 -0.66
N THR A 151 4.53 -20.73 0.60
CA THR A 151 3.27 -20.38 1.27
C THR A 151 2.70 -19.10 0.68
N VAL A 152 3.52 -18.07 0.42
CA VAL A 152 3.08 -16.84 -0.26
C VAL A 152 2.55 -17.15 -1.66
N ARG A 153 3.30 -17.90 -2.48
CA ARG A 153 2.88 -18.31 -3.84
C ARG A 153 1.55 -19.03 -3.84
N SER A 154 1.42 -20.06 -2.99
CA SER A 154 0.19 -20.84 -2.90
C SER A 154 -0.99 -20.03 -2.36
N ARG A 155 -0.76 -19.17 -1.36
CA ARG A 155 -1.77 -18.27 -0.78
C ARG A 155 -2.21 -17.20 -1.77
N LEU A 156 -1.30 -16.61 -2.55
CA LEU A 156 -1.60 -15.63 -3.59
C LEU A 156 -2.39 -16.26 -4.74
N HIS A 157 -2.02 -17.47 -5.17
CA HIS A 157 -2.79 -18.22 -6.16
C HIS A 157 -4.23 -18.48 -5.68
N ARG A 158 -4.40 -18.99 -4.44
CA ARG A 158 -5.74 -19.20 -3.85
C ARG A 158 -6.51 -17.89 -3.70
N ALA A 159 -5.87 -16.84 -3.22
CA ALA A 159 -6.50 -15.54 -3.03
C ALA A 159 -7.04 -14.96 -4.35
N ARG A 160 -6.29 -15.05 -5.46
CA ARG A 160 -6.76 -14.63 -6.79
C ARG A 160 -7.99 -15.41 -7.24
N ARG A 161 -8.00 -16.73 -7.01
CA ARG A 161 -9.15 -17.59 -7.33
C ARG A 161 -10.39 -17.21 -6.51
N CYS A 162 -10.26 -17.09 -5.19
CA CYS A 162 -11.37 -16.68 -4.33
C CYS A 162 -11.88 -15.28 -4.71
N PHE A 163 -10.99 -14.35 -5.06
CA PHE A 163 -11.39 -13.03 -5.53
C PHE A 163 -12.18 -13.12 -6.84
N GLN A 164 -11.71 -13.92 -7.80
CA GLN A 164 -12.39 -14.12 -9.08
C GLN A 164 -13.78 -14.75 -8.90
N GLU A 165 -13.90 -15.77 -8.05
CA GLU A 165 -15.16 -16.46 -7.73
C GLU A 165 -16.15 -15.52 -7.03
N ALA A 166 -15.67 -14.64 -6.14
CA ALA A 166 -16.50 -13.66 -5.44
C ALA A 166 -16.85 -12.43 -6.30
N TRP A 167 -16.01 -12.07 -7.28
CA TRP A 167 -16.21 -10.94 -8.19
C TRP A 167 -17.16 -11.27 -9.34
N TYR A 168 -17.06 -12.48 -9.89
CA TYR A 168 -18.00 -13.03 -10.85
C TYR A 168 -18.72 -14.20 -10.18
N PRO A 169 -19.71 -13.95 -9.30
CA PRO A 169 -20.58 -15.03 -8.87
C PRO A 169 -21.20 -15.57 -10.16
N SER A 170 -20.83 -16.80 -10.54
CA SER A 170 -21.41 -17.47 -11.71
C SER A 170 -22.91 -17.27 -11.63
N ALA A 171 -23.51 -16.76 -12.72
CA ALA A 171 -24.94 -16.84 -12.92
C ALA A 171 -25.32 -18.32 -12.79
N ALA A 172 -25.93 -18.66 -11.65
CA ALA A 172 -26.57 -19.94 -11.37
C ALA A 172 -28.05 -19.63 -11.10
#